data_AF-A0A3M3A9S0-F1
#
_entry.id   AF-A0A3M3A9S0-F1
#
_cell.length_a   1.000
_cell.length_b   1.000
_cell.length_c   1.000
_cell.angle_alpha   90.00
_cell.angle_beta   90.00
_cell.angle_gamma   90.00
#
_symmetry.space_group_name_H-M   'P 1'
#
loop_
_entity.id
_entity.type
_entity.pdbx_description
1 polymer ?
#
loop_
_entity_poly.entity_id
_entity_poly.type
_entity_poly.pdbx_seq_one_letter_code
_entity_poly.pdbx_strand_id
1 'polypeptide(L)'
;GSRLAHYTSGATLSFTYLDHRTQTYQQETLSQADMLRRVVQHIPEKHFRMIRYFGFLANRVCGKYLPKVYEALKMATPGPTPKLYFVQMAKAFLNVDPFRCVLCGA
;
A
#
# COMPACT_ATOMS: atom_id res chain seq x y z
N GLY A 1 5.18 11.82 23.09
CA GLY A 1 4.06 11.34 22.26
C GLY A 1 3.07 10.61 23.15
N SER A 2 1.77 10.86 22.98
CA SER A 2 0.71 10.19 23.73
C SER A 2 0.56 8.73 23.27
N ARG A 3 0.55 7.79 24.23
CA ARG A 3 0.29 6.36 23.99
C ARG A 3 -1.22 6.06 24.03
N LEU A 4 -1.65 4.92 23.46
CA LEU A 4 -3.04 4.49 23.52
C LEU A 4 -3.57 4.39 24.96
N ALA A 5 -2.74 3.96 25.90
CA ALA A 5 -3.10 3.83 27.33
C ALA A 5 -3.54 5.14 27.99
N HIS A 6 -3.27 6.31 27.40
CA HIS A 6 -3.71 7.60 27.95
C HIS A 6 -5.20 7.91 27.68
N TYR A 7 -5.88 7.08 26.89
CA TYR A 7 -7.26 7.29 26.44
C TYR A 7 -8.26 6.29 27.05
N THR A 8 -7.89 5.63 28.15
CA THR A 8 -8.66 4.54 28.80
C THR A 8 -10.00 4.95 29.41
N SER A 9 -10.33 6.25 29.47
CA SER A 9 -11.46 6.79 30.24
C SER A 9 -12.56 7.40 29.37
N GLY A 10 -12.97 6.73 28.29
CA GLY A 10 -14.02 7.23 27.38
C GLY A 10 -13.57 8.37 26.45
N ALA A 11 -12.27 8.64 26.41
CA ALA A 11 -11.70 9.62 25.50
C ALA A 11 -11.76 9.10 24.06
N THR A 12 -12.18 9.97 23.16
CA THR A 12 -12.21 9.70 21.72
C THR A 12 -10.87 10.07 21.07
N LEU A 13 -10.51 9.31 20.05
CA LEU A 13 -9.31 9.47 19.25
C LEU A 13 -9.72 9.97 17.87
N SER A 14 -9.15 11.10 17.45
CA SER A 14 -9.32 11.60 16.09
C SER A 14 -8.07 11.31 15.25
N PHE A 15 -8.26 10.77 14.06
CA PHE A 15 -7.18 10.62 13.08
C PHE A 15 -7.62 11.07 11.69
N THR A 16 -6.65 11.49 10.89
CA THR A 16 -6.86 11.93 9.52
C THR A 16 -6.22 10.93 8.57
N TYR A 17 -6.94 10.51 7.53
CA TYR A 17 -6.43 9.60 6.52
C TYR A 17 -6.86 10.04 5.11
N LEU A 18 -6.12 9.58 4.10
CA LEU A 18 -6.48 9.81 2.70
C LEU A 18 -7.48 8.74 2.26
N ASP A 19 -8.71 9.14 1.90
CA ASP A 19 -9.66 8.23 1.26
C ASP A 19 -9.28 8.08 -0.22
N HIS A 20 -8.75 6.91 -0.59
CA HIS A 20 -8.34 6.62 -1.96
C HIS A 20 -9.51 6.54 -2.97
N ARG A 21 -10.76 6.43 -2.51
CA ARG A 21 -11.95 6.46 -3.38
C ARG A 21 -12.30 7.87 -3.81
N THR A 22 -12.22 8.83 -2.90
CA THR A 22 -12.56 10.24 -3.17
C THR A 22 -11.34 11.13 -3.40
N GLN A 23 -10.13 10.63 -3.13
CA GLN A 23 -8.86 11.37 -3.16
C GLN A 23 -8.86 12.59 -2.22
N THR A 24 -9.57 12.51 -1.10
CA THR A 24 -9.66 13.59 -0.11
C THR A 24 -9.24 13.11 1.28
N TYR A 25 -8.68 14.02 2.07
CA TYR A 25 -8.40 13.73 3.47
C TYR A 25 -9.70 13.77 4.27
N GLN A 26 -9.94 12.71 5.04
CA GLN A 26 -11.08 12.60 5.95
C GLN A 26 -10.56 12.48 7.39
N GLN A 27 -11.34 13.02 8.32
CA GLN A 27 -11.09 12.92 9.75
C GLN A 27 -12.14 12.01 10.39
N GLU A 28 -11.69 11.08 11.21
CA GLU A 28 -12.58 10.15 11.91
C GLU A 28 -12.28 10.18 13.40
N THR A 29 -13.34 10.18 14.21
CA THR A 29 -13.27 10.22 15.67
C THR A 29 -13.94 8.98 16.24
N LEU A 30 -13.18 8.12 16.92
CA LEU A 30 -13.68 6.85 17.47
C LEU A 30 -13.30 6.68 18.94
N SER A 31 -13.99 5.77 19.62
CA SER A 31 -13.57 5.30 20.93
C SER A 31 -12.24 4.52 20.84
N GLN A 32 -11.52 4.43 21.96
CA GLN A 32 -10.32 3.59 22.08
C GLN A 32 -10.62 2.12 21.74
N ALA A 33 -11.76 1.59 22.18
CA ALA A 33 -12.14 0.19 21.95
C ALA A 33 -12.38 -0.10 20.46
N ASP A 34 -13.06 0.82 19.76
CA ASP A 34 -13.33 0.64 18.33
C ASP A 34 -12.05 0.79 17.49
N MET A 35 -11.15 1.68 17.89
CA MET A 35 -9.82 1.78 17.30
C MET A 35 -9.05 0.47 17.42
N LEU A 36 -9.01 -0.13 18.62
CA LEU A 36 -8.34 -1.41 18.85
C LEU A 36 -8.96 -2.53 18.02
N ARG A 37 -10.29 -2.63 17.96
CA ARG A 37 -10.99 -3.63 17.12
C ARG A 37 -10.59 -3.51 15.65
N ARG A 38 -10.53 -2.29 15.12
CA ARG A 38 -10.08 -2.03 13.74
C ARG A 38 -8.61 -2.40 13.52
N VAL A 39 -7.73 -2.20 14.49
CA VAL A 39 -6.33 -2.60 14.35
C VAL A 39 -6.20 -4.13 14.39
N VAL A 40 -6.88 -4.79 15.32
CA VAL A 40 -6.82 -6.24 15.50
C VAL A 40 -7.34 -6.99 14.27
N GLN A 41 -8.31 -6.44 13.53
CA GLN A 41 -8.83 -7.07 12.29
C GLN A 41 -7.73 -7.29 11.22
N HIS A 42 -6.63 -6.53 11.27
CA HIS A 42 -5.51 -6.67 10.34
C HIS A 42 -4.47 -7.71 10.80
N ILE A 43 -4.61 -8.24 12.02
CA ILE A 43 -3.71 -9.24 12.58
C ILE A 43 -4.28 -10.63 12.26
N PRO A 44 -3.66 -11.39 11.35
CA PRO A 44 -4.13 -12.73 11.02
C PRO A 44 -3.91 -13.70 12.18
N GLU A 45 -4.71 -14.76 12.24
CA GLU A 45 -4.53 -15.83 13.20
C GLU A 45 -3.18 -16.55 13.03
N LYS A 46 -2.73 -17.19 14.10
CA LYS A 46 -1.50 -18.00 14.07
C LYS A 46 -1.65 -19.11 13.02
N HIS A 47 -0.67 -19.21 12.12
CA HIS A 47 -0.66 -20.13 10.97
C HIS A 47 -1.63 -19.80 9.82
N PHE A 48 -2.38 -18.70 9.90
CA PHE A 48 -3.15 -18.25 8.76
C PHE A 48 -2.22 -17.79 7.63
N ARG A 49 -2.37 -18.39 6.45
CA ARG A 49 -1.63 -17.98 5.26
C ARG A 49 -2.34 -16.80 4.63
N MET A 50 -1.85 -15.59 4.88
CA MET A 50 -2.38 -14.38 4.23
C MET A 50 -2.27 -14.48 2.71
N ILE A 51 -3.39 -14.26 2.02
CA ILE A 51 -3.45 -14.22 0.57
C ILE A 51 -3.44 -12.76 0.14
N ARG A 52 -2.31 -12.28 -0.39
CA ARG A 52 -2.19 -10.89 -0.89
C ARG A 52 -2.95 -10.67 -2.19
N TYR A 53 -2.96 -11.67 -3.08
CA TYR A 53 -3.66 -11.64 -4.36
C TYR A 53 -4.36 -12.97 -4.59
N PHE A 54 -5.66 -12.93 -4.88
CA PHE A 54 -6.52 -14.10 -5.08
C PHE A 54 -7.05 -14.16 -6.51
N GLY A 55 -7.46 -15.36 -6.95
CA GLY A 55 -8.13 -15.57 -8.22
C GLY A 55 -7.27 -15.17 -9.41
N PHE A 56 -7.85 -14.39 -10.33
CA PHE A 56 -7.13 -13.90 -11.51
C PHE A 56 -6.04 -12.87 -11.17
N LEU A 57 -6.00 -12.31 -9.97
CA LEU A 57 -4.94 -11.38 -9.56
C LEU A 57 -3.70 -12.09 -9.01
N ALA A 58 -3.75 -13.41 -8.78
CA ALA A 58 -2.61 -14.15 -8.27
C ALA A 58 -1.41 -14.08 -9.23
N ASN A 59 -0.21 -13.75 -8.71
CA ASN A 59 1.00 -13.47 -9.51
C ASN A 59 1.28 -14.50 -10.63
N ARG A 60 1.07 -15.79 -10.33
CA ARG A 60 1.31 -16.89 -11.29
C ARG A 60 0.44 -16.79 -12.54
N VAL A 61 -0.78 -16.27 -12.41
CA VAL A 61 -1.81 -16.32 -13.47
C VAL A 61 -2.31 -14.95 -13.90
N CYS A 62 -1.92 -13.89 -13.20
CA CYS A 62 -2.34 -12.51 -13.43
C CYS A 62 -2.09 -12.05 -14.86
N GLY A 63 -0.88 -12.29 -15.39
CA GLY A 63 -0.56 -11.93 -16.78
C GLY A 63 -1.44 -12.64 -17.83
N LYS A 64 -2.01 -13.82 -17.50
CA LYS A 64 -2.88 -14.59 -18.41
C LYS A 64 -4.35 -14.18 -18.32
N TYR A 65 -4.86 -13.93 -17.10
CA TYR A 65 -6.28 -13.70 -16.88
C TYR A 65 -6.67 -12.23 -16.79
N LEU A 66 -5.78 -11.35 -16.30
CA LEU A 66 -6.07 -9.93 -16.20
C LEU A 66 -6.44 -9.28 -17.55
N PRO A 67 -5.76 -9.59 -18.68
CA PRO A 67 -6.18 -9.08 -20.00
C PRO A 67 -7.60 -9.47 -20.38
N LYS A 68 -8.03 -10.71 -20.06
CA LYS A 68 -9.39 -11.20 -20.35
C LYS A 68 -10.44 -10.46 -19.53
N VAL A 69 -10.10 -10.09 -18.29
CA VAL A 69 -10.99 -9.29 -17.43
C VAL A 69 -11.14 -7.88 -17.99
N TYR A 70 -10.05 -7.25 -18.44
CA TYR A 70 -10.14 -5.94 -19.10
C TYR A 70 -11.01 -5.98 -20.36
N GLU A 71 -10.85 -7.00 -21.20
CA GLU A 71 -11.69 -7.22 -22.39
C GLU A 71 -13.17 -7.37 -22.01
N ALA A 72 -13.50 -8.23 -21.05
CA ALA A 72 -14.86 -8.45 -20.60
C ALA A 72 -15.52 -7.19 -20.01
N LEU A 73 -14.73 -6.36 -19.32
CA LEU A 73 -15.17 -5.08 -18.73
C LEU A 73 -15.09 -3.90 -19.71
N LYS A 74 -14.66 -4.11 -20.95
CA LYS A 74 -14.43 -3.06 -21.97
C LYS A 74 -13.51 -1.94 -21.47
N MET A 75 -12.51 -2.31 -20.68
CA MET A 75 -11.49 -1.38 -20.15
C MET A 75 -10.28 -1.34 -21.08
N ALA A 76 -9.62 -0.17 -21.14
CA ALA A 76 -8.34 -0.06 -21.83
C ALA A 76 -7.28 -0.92 -21.12
N THR A 77 -6.59 -1.77 -21.87
CA THR A 77 -5.45 -2.52 -21.34
C THR A 77 -4.28 -1.57 -21.10
N PRO A 78 -3.64 -1.59 -19.91
CA PRO A 78 -2.44 -0.83 -19.66
C PRO A 78 -1.35 -1.18 -20.68
N GLY A 79 -0.61 -0.15 -21.12
CA GLY A 79 0.56 -0.36 -21.96
C GLY A 79 1.66 -1.15 -21.24
N PRO A 80 2.65 -1.66 -21.99
CA PRO A 80 3.78 -2.35 -21.39
C PRO A 80 4.52 -1.42 -20.42
N THR A 81 4.74 -1.89 -19.20
CA THR A 81 5.58 -1.16 -18.24
C THR A 81 7.03 -1.19 -18.71
N PRO A 82 7.74 -0.04 -18.69
CA PRO A 82 9.15 -0.01 -19.05
C PRO A 82 9.95 -0.91 -18.10
N LYS A 83 10.92 -1.65 -18.63
CA LYS A 83 11.87 -2.41 -17.80
C LYS A 83 12.76 -1.42 -17.07
N LEU A 84 12.59 -1.33 -15.75
CA LEU A 84 13.47 -0.56 -14.88
C LEU A 84 14.60 -1.46 -14.39
N TYR A 85 15.84 -1.01 -14.58
CA TYR A 85 17.02 -1.65 -14.01
C TYR A 85 17.40 -0.99 -12.69
N PHE A 86 18.22 -1.70 -11.89
CA PHE A 86 18.70 -1.23 -10.58
C PHE A 86 19.17 0.22 -10.59
N VAL A 87 19.96 0.62 -11.59
CA VAL A 87 20.52 1.98 -11.72
C VAL A 87 19.43 3.04 -11.81
N GLN A 88 18.42 2.80 -12.65
CA GLN A 88 17.31 3.72 -12.86
C GLN A 88 16.48 3.86 -11.58
N MET A 89 16.26 2.75 -10.87
CA MET A 89 15.54 2.74 -9.60
C MET A 89 16.32 3.48 -8.50
N ALA A 90 17.60 3.16 -8.32
CA ALA A 90 18.44 3.78 -7.32
C ALA A 90 18.59 5.29 -7.57
N LYS A 91 18.78 5.69 -8.83
CA LYS A 91 18.85 7.09 -9.22
C LYS A 91 17.54 7.83 -9.00
N ALA A 92 16.39 7.23 -9.31
CA ALA A 92 15.09 7.86 -9.05
C ALA A 92 14.79 8.00 -7.55
N PHE A 93 15.18 7.01 -6.74
CA PHE A 93 14.92 7.00 -5.30
C PHE A 93 15.87 7.92 -4.52
N LEU A 94 17.17 7.84 -4.79
CA LEU A 94 18.21 8.58 -4.07
C LEU A 94 18.52 9.94 -4.70
N ASN A 95 18.04 10.20 -5.92
CA ASN A 95 18.42 11.33 -6.76
C ASN A 95 19.95 11.44 -7.00
N VAL A 96 20.67 10.31 -6.87
CA VAL A 96 22.13 10.20 -7.04
C VAL A 96 22.41 9.02 -7.94
N ASP A 97 23.35 9.19 -8.88
CA ASP A 97 23.78 8.11 -9.76
C ASP A 97 24.64 7.10 -8.98
N PRO A 98 24.19 5.84 -8.80
CA PRO A 98 24.92 4.86 -7.98
C PRO A 98 26.27 4.46 -8.58
N PHE A 99 26.55 4.82 -9.83
CA PHE A 99 27.82 4.54 -10.49
C PHE A 99 28.72 5.76 -10.64
N ARG A 100 28.34 6.91 -10.07
CA ARG A 100 29.23 8.08 -9.99
C ARG A 100 29.73 8.26 -8.57
N CYS A 101 31.03 8.50 -8.44
CA CYS A 101 31.61 8.91 -7.18
C CYS A 101 31.00 10.25 -6.72
N VAL A 102 30.47 10.30 -5.49
CA VAL A 102 29.91 11.53 -4.90
C VAL A 102 30.95 12.62 -4.65
N LEU A 103 32.25 12.27 -4.65
CA LEU A 103 33.34 13.21 -4.39
C LEU A 103 33.97 13.75 -5.68
N CYS A 104 34.20 12.91 -6.68
CA CYS A 104 34.91 13.31 -7.91
C CYS A 104 34.13 13.13 -9.21
N GLY A 105 32.95 12.51 -9.17
CA GLY A 105 32.07 12.32 -10.34
C GLY A 105 32.57 11.34 -11.40
N ALA A 106 33.74 10.72 -11.18
CA ALA A 106 34.26 9.59 -11.97
C ALA A 106 33.47 8.30 -11.71
#